data_AF-I1RVK6-F1
#
_entry.id   AF-I1RVK6-F1
#
_cell.length_a   1.000
_cell.length_b   1.000
_cell.length_c   1.000
_cell.angle_alpha   90.00
_cell.angle_beta   90.00
_cell.angle_gamma   90.00
#
_symmetry.space_group_name_H-M   'P 1'
#
loop_
_entity.id
_entity.type
_entity.pdbx_description
1 polymer ?
#
loop_
_entity_poly.entity_id
_entity_poly.type
_entity_poly.pdbx_seq_one_letter_code
_entity_poly.pdbx_strand_id
1 'polypeptide(L)'
;MPVYHTNPFIESLSLMPRHTDDVLKSTNPSPDTTLKIVAAVWAVGWIMFGIISVVSLNARGRAGKWVPEWYLDSEGTKWAKLSVAAWWTFVVLFWPVIWIVYLVGITWRAMKKGYGNWKLRNMDFQSPDGGDV
;
A
#
# COMPACT_ATOMS: atom_id res chain seq x y z
N MET A 1 -1.58 20.17 -53.80
CA MET A 1 -1.11 18.94 -53.10
C MET A 1 -0.76 19.35 -51.68
N PRO A 2 -1.27 18.70 -50.62
CA PRO A 2 -0.91 19.09 -49.27
C PRO A 2 0.54 18.68 -48.98
N VAL A 3 1.32 19.61 -48.43
CA VAL A 3 2.70 19.39 -48.00
C VAL A 3 2.66 18.83 -46.59
N TYR A 4 3.10 17.59 -46.40
CA TYR A 4 3.24 16.99 -45.08
C TYR A 4 4.46 17.59 -44.40
N HIS A 5 4.24 18.41 -43.36
CA HIS A 5 5.30 18.76 -42.43
C HIS A 5 5.56 17.56 -41.50
N THR A 6 6.54 16.75 -41.86
CA THR A 6 7.11 15.74 -40.97
C THR A 6 7.83 16.45 -39.83
N ASN A 7 7.34 16.25 -38.60
CA ASN A 7 7.99 16.79 -37.41
C ASN A 7 9.35 16.09 -37.21
N PRO A 8 10.47 16.84 -37.15
CA PRO A 8 11.82 16.26 -37.04
C PRO A 8 12.02 15.43 -35.76
N PHE A 9 11.17 15.67 -34.75
CA PHE A 9 11.18 14.92 -33.49
C PHE A 9 10.76 13.45 -33.66
N ILE A 10 9.82 13.16 -34.59
CA ILE A 10 9.35 11.78 -34.82
C ILE A 10 10.38 10.98 -35.62
N GLU A 11 11.06 11.64 -36.55
CA GLU A 11 12.14 11.03 -37.33
C GLU A 11 13.34 10.70 -36.42
N SER A 12 13.66 11.59 -35.46
CA SER A 12 14.68 11.34 -34.43
C SER A 12 14.31 10.19 -33.48
N LEU A 13 13.04 10.02 -33.13
CA LEU A 13 12.56 8.86 -32.34
C LEU A 13 12.62 7.54 -33.12
N SER A 14 12.44 7.58 -34.44
CA SER A 14 12.50 6.40 -35.31
C SER A 14 13.93 5.90 -35.58
N LEU A 15 14.92 6.80 -35.47
CA LEU A 15 16.34 6.54 -35.68
C LEU A 15 17.10 6.18 -34.40
N MET A 16 16.43 6.13 -33.25
CA MET A 16 17.07 5.72 -31.99
C MET A 16 17.36 4.21 -32.04
N PRO A 17 18.62 3.76 -31.85
CA PRO A 17 18.94 2.34 -31.83
C PRO A 17 18.14 1.64 -30.74
N ARG A 18 17.26 0.72 -31.14
CA ARG A 18 16.48 -0.14 -30.23
C ARG A 18 17.37 -1.25 -29.63
N HIS A 19 18.54 -0.87 -29.10
CA HIS A 19 19.54 -1.80 -28.57
C HIS A 19 19.04 -2.56 -27.32
N THR A 20 17.96 -2.10 -26.70
CA THR A 20 17.29 -2.75 -25.56
C THR A 20 16.72 -4.12 -25.90
N ASP A 21 16.30 -4.34 -27.15
CA ASP A 21 15.54 -5.54 -27.53
C ASP A 21 16.46 -6.77 -27.62
N ASP A 22 17.73 -6.57 -27.96
CA ASP A 22 18.75 -7.62 -28.04
C ASP A 22 19.28 -8.03 -26.65
N VAL A 23 19.33 -7.07 -25.71
CA VAL A 23 19.84 -7.30 -24.33
C VAL A 23 18.84 -8.11 -23.50
N LEU A 24 17.54 -7.92 -23.71
CA LEU A 24 16.49 -8.69 -23.02
C LEU A 24 16.28 -10.10 -23.59
N LYS A 25 16.77 -10.37 -24.82
CA LYS A 25 16.60 -11.64 -25.53
C LYS A 25 17.80 -12.59 -25.39
N SER A 26 18.92 -12.12 -24.84
CA SER A 26 20.12 -12.96 -24.67
C SER A 26 19.91 -14.01 -23.56
N THR A 27 20.31 -15.25 -23.82
CA THR A 27 20.16 -16.39 -22.88
C THR A 27 21.04 -16.25 -21.62
N ASN A 28 21.99 -15.30 -21.62
CA ASN A 28 22.83 -14.94 -20.47
C ASN A 28 22.89 -13.40 -20.32
N PRO A 29 21.88 -12.77 -19.71
CA PRO A 29 21.91 -11.33 -19.44
C PRO A 29 23.05 -10.98 -18.47
N SER A 30 23.67 -9.81 -18.66
CA SER A 30 24.71 -9.34 -17.73
C SER A 30 24.14 -9.21 -16.30
N PRO A 31 24.96 -9.37 -15.24
CA PRO A 31 24.51 -9.23 -13.86
C PRO A 31 23.75 -7.90 -13.60
N ASP A 32 24.20 -6.81 -14.23
CA ASP A 32 23.55 -5.49 -14.15
C ASP A 32 22.15 -5.48 -14.78
N THR A 33 21.95 -6.21 -15.87
CA THR A 33 20.64 -6.34 -16.55
C THR A 33 19.69 -7.17 -15.69
N THR A 34 20.18 -8.28 -15.14
CA THR A 34 19.42 -9.14 -14.22
C THR A 34 18.99 -8.36 -12.98
N LEU A 35 19.89 -7.59 -12.36
CA LEU A 35 19.56 -6.75 -11.21
C LEU A 35 18.50 -5.69 -11.53
N LYS A 36 18.58 -5.04 -12.70
CA LYS A 36 17.56 -4.08 -13.14
C LYS A 36 16.19 -4.73 -13.31
N ILE A 37 16.13 -5.91 -13.92
CA ILE A 37 14.87 -6.65 -14.10
C ILE A 37 14.31 -7.07 -12.75
N VAL A 38 15.13 -7.64 -11.87
CA VAL A 38 14.69 -8.05 -10.53
C VAL A 38 14.21 -6.85 -9.72
N ALA A 39 14.94 -5.74 -9.74
CA ALA A 39 14.52 -4.51 -9.07
C ALA A 39 13.21 -3.95 -9.63
N ALA A 40 13.01 -3.99 -10.96
CA ALA A 40 11.78 -3.55 -11.60
C ALA A 40 10.60 -4.45 -11.22
N VAL A 41 10.77 -5.78 -11.30
CA VAL A 41 9.74 -6.76 -10.89
C VAL A 41 9.40 -6.59 -9.42
N TRP A 42 10.41 -6.41 -8.57
CA TRP A 42 10.23 -6.18 -7.15
C TRP A 42 9.47 -4.87 -6.88
N ALA A 43 9.84 -3.77 -7.54
CA ALA A 43 9.16 -2.49 -7.40
C ALA A 43 7.69 -2.56 -7.85
N VAL A 44 7.44 -3.19 -9.00
CA VAL A 44 6.06 -3.41 -9.50
C VAL A 44 5.27 -4.27 -8.52
N GLY A 45 5.84 -5.38 -8.05
CA GLY A 45 5.23 -6.25 -7.06
C GLY A 45 4.90 -5.49 -5.78
N TRP A 46 5.83 -4.69 -5.27
CA TRP A 46 5.65 -3.87 -4.06
C TRP A 46 4.48 -2.90 -4.19
N ILE A 47 4.41 -2.16 -5.29
CA ILE A 47 3.34 -1.19 -5.54
C ILE A 47 2.00 -1.90 -5.70
N MET A 48 1.94 -3.00 -6.46
CA MET A 48 0.71 -3.77 -6.65
C MET A 48 0.18 -4.34 -5.32
N PHE A 49 1.07 -4.92 -4.49
CA PHE A 49 0.71 -5.38 -3.14
C PHE A 49 0.27 -4.25 -2.22
N GLY A 50 0.92 -3.09 -2.30
CA GLY A 50 0.53 -1.89 -1.57
C GLY A 50 -0.88 -1.45 -1.93
N ILE A 51 -1.20 -1.37 -3.22
CA ILE A 51 -2.54 -1.01 -3.71
C ILE A 51 -3.60 -2.02 -3.25
N ILE A 52 -3.36 -3.33 -3.45
CA ILE A 52 -4.29 -4.39 -3.03
C ILE A 52 -4.54 -4.32 -1.51
N SER A 53 -3.49 -4.09 -0.73
CA SER A 53 -3.58 -3.93 0.73
C SER A 53 -4.48 -2.77 1.12
N VAL A 54 -4.28 -1.60 0.49
CA VAL A 54 -5.09 -0.40 0.72
C VAL A 54 -6.55 -0.66 0.38
N VAL A 55 -6.83 -1.24 -0.79
CA VAL A 55 -8.19 -1.59 -1.20
C VAL A 55 -8.82 -2.57 -0.22
N SER A 56 -8.09 -3.60 0.22
CA SER A 56 -8.58 -4.60 1.17
C SER A 56 -8.90 -4.02 2.55
N LEU A 57 -8.10 -3.06 3.03
CA LEU A 57 -8.35 -2.34 4.28
C LEU A 57 -9.56 -1.40 4.15
N ASN A 58 -9.72 -0.74 2.99
CA ASN A 58 -10.82 0.18 2.73
C ASN A 58 -12.17 -0.53 2.46
N ALA A 59 -12.15 -1.69 1.78
CA ALA A 59 -13.34 -2.48 1.44
C ALA A 59 -14.06 -3.06 2.68
N ARG A 60 -13.38 -3.18 3.82
CA ARG A 60 -13.98 -3.59 5.10
C ARG A 60 -14.83 -2.50 5.77
N GLY A 61 -15.37 -1.55 5.00
CA GLY A 61 -16.31 -0.52 5.44
C GLY A 61 -15.71 0.61 6.29
N ARG A 62 -14.38 0.66 6.44
CA ARG A 62 -13.67 1.71 7.21
C ARG A 62 -12.92 2.69 6.31
N ALA A 63 -13.40 2.93 5.09
CA ALA A 63 -12.83 3.93 4.18
C ALA A 63 -12.63 5.31 4.86
N GLY A 64 -13.43 5.63 5.89
CA GLY A 64 -13.29 6.87 6.66
C GLY A 64 -12.13 6.92 7.68
N LYS A 65 -11.44 5.81 8.02
CA LYS A 65 -10.34 5.85 9.02
C LYS A 65 -8.99 6.24 8.42
N TRP A 66 -8.75 5.91 7.16
CA TRP A 66 -7.47 6.14 6.49
C TRP A 66 -7.44 7.42 5.67
N VAL A 67 -8.59 8.03 5.44
CA VAL A 67 -8.69 9.39 4.92
C VAL A 67 -8.61 10.32 6.13
N PRO A 68 -7.54 11.12 6.29
CA PRO A 68 -7.41 12.00 7.44
C PRO A 68 -8.52 13.06 7.44
N GLU A 69 -8.96 13.52 8.61
CA GLU A 69 -10.05 14.51 8.69
C GLU A 69 -9.70 15.82 7.97
N TRP A 70 -8.42 16.23 7.98
CA TRP A 70 -7.92 17.38 7.23
C TRP A 70 -8.06 17.24 5.70
N TYR A 71 -8.20 16.01 5.19
CA TYR A 71 -8.43 15.75 3.77
C TYR A 71 -9.83 16.21 3.35
N LEU A 72 -10.81 16.01 4.24
CA LEU A 72 -12.22 16.32 4.01
C LEU A 72 -12.54 17.79 4.31
N ASP A 73 -11.77 18.42 5.19
CA ASP A 73 -11.95 19.81 5.62
C ASP A 73 -11.20 20.84 4.76
N SER A 74 -10.46 20.40 3.74
CA SER A 74 -9.75 21.32 2.87
C SER A 74 -10.68 21.90 1.79
N GLU A 75 -10.80 23.23 1.70
CA GLU A 75 -11.58 23.94 0.67
C GLU A 75 -10.99 23.82 -0.75
N GLY A 76 -10.26 22.75 -1.07
CA GLY A 76 -9.71 22.50 -2.41
C GLY A 76 -8.43 23.28 -2.74
N THR A 77 -7.73 23.80 -1.74
CA THR A 77 -6.43 24.48 -1.93
C THR A 77 -5.39 23.57 -2.60
N LYS A 78 -4.47 24.15 -3.38
CA LYS A 78 -3.42 23.39 -4.11
C LYS A 78 -2.55 22.54 -3.17
N TRP A 79 -2.29 23.05 -1.96
CA TRP A 79 -1.54 22.36 -0.92
C TRP A 79 -2.28 21.14 -0.37
N ALA A 80 -3.59 21.22 -0.22
CA ALA A 80 -4.37 20.07 0.20
C ALA A 80 -4.30 18.93 -0.80
N LYS A 81 -4.45 19.23 -2.11
CA LYS A 81 -4.31 18.23 -3.18
C LYS A 81 -2.91 17.58 -3.20
N LEU A 82 -1.86 18.33 -2.90
CA LEU A 82 -0.51 17.79 -2.78
C LEU A 82 -0.39 16.86 -1.56
N SER A 83 -0.91 17.27 -0.41
CA SER A 83 -0.92 16.47 0.81
C SER A 83 -1.70 15.17 0.65
N VAL A 84 -2.82 15.21 -0.09
CA VAL A 84 -3.60 14.03 -0.52
C VAL A 84 -2.72 13.06 -1.30
N ALA A 85 -2.03 13.54 -2.32
CA ALA A 85 -1.16 12.70 -3.15
C ALA A 85 -0.02 12.11 -2.31
N ALA A 86 0.65 12.94 -1.51
CA ALA A 86 1.73 12.52 -0.61
C ALA A 86 1.25 11.47 0.40
N TRP A 87 0.04 11.62 0.94
CA TRP A 87 -0.56 10.66 1.85
C TRP A 87 -0.75 9.29 1.19
N TRP A 88 -1.38 9.24 0.02
CA TRP A 88 -1.57 7.96 -0.69
C TRP A 88 -0.25 7.35 -1.13
N THR A 89 0.72 8.15 -1.57
CA THR A 89 2.08 7.68 -1.85
C THR A 89 2.72 7.05 -0.61
N PHE A 90 2.62 7.69 0.55
CA PHE A 90 3.12 7.14 1.80
C PHE A 90 2.45 5.82 2.15
N VAL A 91 1.12 5.75 2.05
CA VAL A 91 0.36 4.53 2.36
C VAL A 91 0.78 3.38 1.44
N VAL A 92 0.96 3.63 0.14
CA VAL A 92 1.38 2.59 -0.83
C VAL A 92 2.83 2.16 -0.60
N LEU A 93 3.73 3.08 -0.25
CA LEU A 93 5.14 2.74 -0.01
C LEU A 93 5.36 2.00 1.31
N PHE A 94 4.63 2.38 2.36
CA PHE A 94 4.82 1.89 3.72
C PHE A 94 3.73 0.91 4.19
N TRP A 95 3.04 0.28 3.24
CA TRP A 95 1.99 -0.71 3.51
C TRP A 95 2.41 -1.85 4.48
N PRO A 96 3.65 -2.39 4.50
CA PRO A 96 3.99 -3.48 5.42
C PRO A 96 4.00 -3.02 6.88
N VAL A 97 4.50 -1.80 7.15
CA VAL A 97 4.50 -1.21 8.50
C VAL A 97 3.08 -1.00 8.97
N ILE A 98 2.21 -0.51 8.07
CA ILE A 98 0.78 -0.35 8.33
C ILE A 98 0.14 -1.67 8.75
N TRP A 99 0.46 -2.79 8.08
CA TRP A 99 -0.04 -4.11 8.46
C TRP A 99 0.46 -4.58 9.81
N ILE A 100 1.74 -4.38 10.12
CA ILE A 100 2.30 -4.77 11.42
C ILE A 100 1.54 -4.05 12.54
N VAL A 101 1.39 -2.74 12.44
CA VAL A 101 0.65 -1.94 13.43
C VAL A 101 -0.81 -2.38 13.51
N TYR A 102 -1.44 -2.65 12.36
CA TYR A 102 -2.83 -3.10 12.30
C TYR A 102 -3.04 -4.45 12.99
N LEU A 103 -2.18 -5.43 12.71
CA LEU A 103 -2.22 -6.77 13.31
C LEU A 103 -1.96 -6.70 14.81
N VAL A 104 -0.92 -5.98 15.24
CA VAL A 104 -0.63 -5.76 16.67
C VAL A 104 -1.84 -5.15 17.37
N GLY A 105 -2.48 -4.14 16.77
CA GLY A 105 -3.67 -3.50 17.34
C GLY A 105 -4.90 -4.41 17.40
N ILE A 106 -5.06 -5.37 16.48
CA ILE A 106 -6.12 -6.37 16.56
C ILE A 106 -5.82 -7.37 17.67
N THR A 107 -4.61 -7.93 17.69
CA THR A 107 -4.19 -8.92 18.67
C THR A 107 -4.27 -8.35 20.08
N TRP A 108 -3.81 -7.12 20.29
CA TRP A 108 -3.90 -6.42 21.57
C TRP A 108 -5.35 -6.27 22.06
N ARG A 109 -6.27 -5.86 21.17
CA ARG A 109 -7.70 -5.74 21.51
C ARG A 109 -8.33 -7.09 21.86
N ALA A 110 -7.97 -8.15 21.13
CA ALA A 110 -8.42 -9.51 21.42
C ALA A 110 -7.91 -9.98 22.79
N MET A 111 -6.62 -9.77 23.10
CA MET A 111 -6.03 -10.09 24.40
C MET A 111 -6.71 -9.33 25.54
N LYS A 112 -6.92 -8.01 25.39
CA LYS A 112 -7.58 -7.19 26.42
C LYS A 112 -9.00 -7.68 26.72
N LYS A 113 -9.75 -8.05 25.67
CA LYS A 113 -11.09 -8.63 25.80
C LYS A 113 -11.06 -9.99 26.49
N GLY A 114 -10.13 -10.86 26.09
CA GLY A 114 -9.94 -12.18 26.71
C GLY A 114 -9.58 -12.08 28.19
N TYR A 115 -8.63 -11.21 28.54
CA TYR A 115 -8.21 -10.96 29.92
C TYR A 115 -9.36 -10.39 30.77
N GLY A 116 -10.12 -9.43 30.24
CA GLY A 116 -11.31 -8.89 30.93
C GLY A 116 -12.34 -9.97 31.22
N ASN A 117 -12.65 -10.82 30.23
CA ASN A 117 -13.60 -11.92 30.39
C ASN A 117 -13.10 -12.98 31.40
N TRP A 118 -11.81 -13.30 31.37
CA TRP A 118 -11.20 -14.21 32.34
C TRP A 118 -11.28 -13.63 33.77
N LYS A 119 -10.93 -12.35 33.94
CA LYS A 119 -10.99 -11.67 35.24
C LYS A 119 -12.41 -11.67 35.83
N LEU A 120 -13.43 -11.40 35.02
CA LEU A 120 -14.84 -11.46 35.44
C LEU A 120 -15.22 -12.88 35.91
N ARG A 121 -14.92 -13.91 35.11
CA ARG A 121 -15.19 -15.31 35.49
C ARG A 121 -14.49 -15.73 36.79
N ASN A 122 -13.28 -15.26 37.02
CA ASN A 122 -12.54 -15.55 38.25
C ASN A 122 -13.14 -14.85 39.47
N MET A 123 -13.71 -13.64 39.30
CA MET A 123 -14.42 -12.93 40.38
C MET A 123 -15.76 -13.61 40.71
N ASP A 124 -16.50 -14.08 39.70
CA ASP A 124 -17.74 -14.83 39.88
C ASP A 124 -17.49 -16.14 40.65
N PHE A 125 -16.39 -16.84 40.36
CA PHE A 125 -16.02 -18.09 41.06
C PHE A 125 -15.55 -17.87 42.51
N GLN A 126 -15.03 -16.68 42.83
CA GLN A 126 -14.58 -16.32 44.18
C GLN A 126 -15.64 -15.59 45.00
N SER A 127 -16.81 -15.30 44.43
CA SER A 127 -17.91 -14.67 45.15
C SER A 127 -18.48 -15.68 46.17
N PRO A 128 -18.51 -15.36 47.47
CA PRO A 128 -18.93 -16.29 48.53
C PRO A 128 -20.40 -16.73 48.47
N ASP A 129 -21.21 -16.11 47.61
CA ASP A 129 -22.68 -16.25 47.64
C ASP A 129 -23.19 -17.42 46.78
N GLY A 130 -22.30 -18.32 46.36
CA GLY A 130 -22.59 -19.47 45.48
C GLY A 130 -22.94 -20.77 46.19
N GLY A 131 -23.38 -20.74 47.44
CA GLY A 131 -23.76 -21.96 48.15
C GLY A 131 -24.46 -21.71 49.47
N ASP A 132 -25.71 -21.24 49.41
CA ASP A 132 -26.74 -21.41 50.44
C ASP A 132 -28.13 -21.20 49.81
N VAL A 133 -28.65 -22.24 49.14
CA VAL A 133 -30.10 -22.54 49.02
C VAL A 133 -30.30 -24.05 49.10
#